data_AF-A0A957YIV6-F1
#
_entry.id   AF-A0A957YIV6-F1
#
_cell.length_a   1.000
_cell.length_b   1.000
_cell.length_c   1.000
_cell.angle_alpha   90.00
_cell.angle_beta   90.00
_cell.angle_gamma   90.00
#
_symmetry.space_group_name_H-M   'P 1'
#
loop_
_entity.id
_entity.type
_entity.pdbx_description
1 polymer ?
#
loop_
_entity_poly.entity_id
_entity_poly.type
_entity_poly.pdbx_seq_one_letter_code
_entity_poly.pdbx_strand_id
1 'polypeptide(L)'
;MSVELLVCHDIRAAHWKLGPLPPTYGNLSLLGWSQTPPAWNAGVPFEIQCVLSQALTAETKVAFPSVVNDVRNNQLKPCEGNDLQFLRHKTIWYSIKAALFNRRSCDALIITQRPALVCRLFNDAGYPWHLQGQVVLLFAKDADLPLIDHRIICNLCGDNWSRAAYTMVDAGLLGVLRPGVDGDVAGLLALDKDFQNRFFQILRQQAEYSSIPCTIVDETILQDRLRE
;
A
#
# COMPACT_ATOMS: atom_id res chain seq x y z
N MET A 1 6.62 -24.43 -3.74
CA MET A 1 6.16 -23.49 -2.70
C MET A 1 4.72 -23.19 -3.02
N SER A 2 3.80 -23.46 -2.10
CA SER A 2 2.39 -23.04 -2.24
C SER A 2 2.20 -21.72 -1.52
N VAL A 3 1.38 -20.85 -2.08
CA VAL A 3 1.02 -19.55 -1.51
C VAL A 3 -0.51 -19.48 -1.49
N GLU A 4 -1.08 -18.96 -0.41
CA GLU A 4 -2.51 -18.68 -0.28
C GLU A 4 -2.72 -17.21 0.09
N LEU A 5 -3.82 -16.63 -0.40
CA LEU A 5 -4.32 -15.32 -0.02
C LEU A 5 -5.55 -15.49 0.87
N LEU A 6 -5.55 -14.81 2.01
CA LEU A 6 -6.60 -14.86 3.02
C LEU A 6 -7.22 -13.47 3.17
N VAL A 7 -8.54 -13.42 3.28
CA VAL A 7 -9.30 -12.16 3.44
C VAL A 7 -10.15 -12.24 4.70
N CYS A 8 -10.01 -11.26 5.59
CA CYS A 8 -10.87 -11.09 6.76
C CYS A 8 -11.55 -9.73 6.70
N HIS A 9 -12.89 -9.70 6.74
CA HIS A 9 -13.67 -8.47 6.66
C HIS A 9 -13.92 -7.80 8.01
N ASP A 10 -13.84 -8.56 9.10
CA ASP A 10 -14.22 -8.12 10.44
C ASP A 10 -13.04 -8.22 11.40
N ILE A 11 -12.11 -7.26 11.33
CA ILE A 11 -10.96 -7.23 12.24
C ILE A 11 -11.20 -6.42 13.50
N ARG A 12 -10.68 -6.91 14.63
CA ARG A 12 -10.85 -6.27 15.94
C ARG A 12 -9.59 -6.26 16.77
N ALA A 13 -8.64 -7.14 16.50
CA ALA A 13 -7.50 -7.34 17.37
C ALA A 13 -6.39 -6.31 17.11
N ALA A 14 -5.96 -5.61 18.16
CA ALA A 14 -4.91 -4.59 18.06
C ALA A 14 -3.53 -5.14 17.65
N HIS A 15 -3.32 -6.46 17.73
CA HIS A 15 -2.03 -7.06 17.43
C HIS A 15 -1.62 -6.90 15.96
N TRP A 16 -2.55 -6.60 15.04
CA TRP A 16 -2.24 -6.36 13.62
C TRP A 16 -1.43 -5.08 13.34
N LYS A 17 -1.20 -4.23 14.35
CA LYS A 17 -0.46 -2.97 14.23
C LYS A 17 -1.01 -2.01 13.16
N LEU A 18 -2.33 -1.96 13.02
CA LEU A 18 -3.05 -1.07 12.09
C LEU A 18 -3.65 0.16 12.79
N GLY A 19 -3.16 0.51 13.98
CA GLY A 19 -3.73 1.56 14.83
C GLY A 19 -5.03 1.13 15.54
N PRO A 20 -5.85 2.09 16.01
CA PRO A 20 -7.10 1.79 16.71
C PRO A 20 -8.12 1.07 15.81
N LEU A 21 -8.72 -0.02 16.31
CA LEU A 21 -9.72 -0.83 15.64
C LEU A 21 -11.03 -0.85 16.44
N PRO A 22 -12.22 -0.80 15.79
CA PRO A 22 -12.43 -0.55 14.36
C PRO A 22 -12.02 0.88 13.96
N PRO A 23 -11.74 1.15 12.67
CA PRO A 23 -11.42 2.50 12.23
C PRO A 23 -12.62 3.44 12.45
N THR A 24 -12.34 4.71 12.70
CA THR A 24 -13.41 5.74 12.84
C THR A 24 -14.12 6.03 11.52
N TYR A 25 -13.45 5.85 10.39
CA TYR A 25 -13.95 6.15 9.05
C TYR A 25 -13.68 4.98 8.12
N GLY A 26 -14.58 4.72 7.18
CA GLY A 26 -14.43 3.65 6.17
C GLY A 26 -14.63 2.24 6.73
N ASN A 27 -14.44 1.26 5.84
CA ASN A 27 -14.50 -0.17 6.15
C ASN A 27 -13.08 -0.74 6.04
N LEU A 28 -12.63 -1.46 7.06
CA LEU A 28 -11.29 -2.04 7.09
C LEU A 28 -11.37 -3.55 6.96
N SER A 29 -10.75 -4.07 5.90
CA SER A 29 -10.48 -5.50 5.74
C SER A 29 -9.00 -5.79 5.96
N LEU A 30 -8.68 -7.02 6.31
CA LEU A 30 -7.32 -7.53 6.37
C LEU A 30 -7.08 -8.53 5.25
N LEU A 31 -5.97 -8.36 4.56
CA LEU A 31 -5.41 -9.29 3.60
C LEU A 31 -4.23 -9.96 4.28
N GLY A 32 -4.18 -11.28 4.34
CA GLY A 32 -3.00 -12.02 4.80
C GLY A 32 -2.57 -13.03 3.76
N TRP A 33 -1.34 -13.49 3.85
CA TRP A 33 -0.84 -14.54 2.97
C TRP A 33 0.04 -15.52 3.72
N SER A 34 -0.12 -16.79 3.39
CA SER A 34 0.70 -17.87 3.95
C SER A 34 1.53 -18.52 2.83
N GLN A 35 2.68 -19.06 3.19
CA GLN A 35 3.55 -19.81 2.28
C GLN A 35 3.94 -21.14 2.89
N THR A 36 3.94 -22.21 2.08
CA THR A 36 4.41 -23.53 2.51
C THR A 36 5.55 -24.01 1.59
N PRO A 37 6.75 -24.28 2.13
CA PRO A 37 7.18 -23.98 3.51
C PRO A 37 7.19 -22.46 3.80
N PRO A 38 7.14 -22.05 5.09
CA PRO A 38 7.24 -20.64 5.47
C PRO A 38 8.51 -20.00 4.90
N ALA A 39 8.37 -18.78 4.37
CA ALA A 39 9.53 -18.02 3.91
C ALA A 39 10.36 -17.53 5.11
N TRP A 40 11.69 -17.53 4.96
CA TRP A 40 12.58 -16.93 5.96
C TRP A 40 12.53 -15.39 5.94
N ASN A 41 12.07 -14.81 4.82
CA ASN A 41 12.02 -13.37 4.64
C ASN A 41 10.57 -12.89 4.76
N ALA A 42 10.37 -11.95 5.67
CA ALA A 42 9.15 -11.18 5.86
C ALA A 42 8.75 -10.37 4.61
N GLY A 43 7.45 -10.16 4.41
CA GLY A 43 6.91 -9.27 3.38
C GLY A 43 5.97 -9.96 2.40
N VAL A 44 5.69 -9.30 1.27
CA VAL A 44 4.73 -9.78 0.27
C VAL A 44 5.41 -10.80 -0.68
N PRO A 45 4.94 -12.05 -0.81
CA PRO A 45 5.44 -12.99 -1.82
C PRO A 45 5.24 -12.45 -3.23
N PHE A 46 6.13 -12.76 -4.16
CA PHE A 46 6.06 -12.23 -5.53
C PHE A 46 4.73 -12.53 -6.23
N GLU A 47 4.16 -13.72 -5.99
CA GLU A 47 2.87 -14.15 -6.52
C GLU A 47 1.73 -13.29 -5.97
N ILE A 48 1.77 -12.96 -4.67
CA ILE A 48 0.83 -12.04 -4.04
C ILE A 48 1.04 -10.61 -4.54
N GLN A 49 2.29 -10.16 -4.73
CA GLN A 49 2.59 -8.85 -5.31
C GLN A 49 1.97 -8.72 -6.71
N CYS A 50 2.09 -9.76 -7.53
CA CYS A 50 1.47 -9.80 -8.86
C CYS A 50 -0.05 -9.65 -8.76
N VAL A 51 -0.72 -10.48 -7.97
CA VAL A 51 -2.18 -10.44 -7.79
C VAL A 51 -2.66 -9.10 -7.24
N LEU A 52 -2.03 -8.60 -6.17
CA LEU A 52 -2.36 -7.30 -5.58
C LEU A 52 -2.13 -6.18 -6.60
N SER A 53 -1.02 -6.19 -7.33
CA SER A 53 -0.73 -5.13 -8.29
C SER A 53 -1.78 -5.02 -9.40
N GLN A 54 -2.29 -6.16 -9.88
CA GLN A 54 -3.38 -6.21 -10.86
C GLN A 54 -4.68 -5.69 -10.24
N ALA A 55 -5.04 -6.18 -9.05
CA ALA A 55 -6.27 -5.78 -8.38
C ALA A 55 -6.30 -4.28 -8.03
N LEU A 56 -5.20 -3.74 -7.51
CA LEU A 56 -5.08 -2.32 -7.14
C LEU A 56 -5.20 -1.43 -8.38
N THR A 57 -4.53 -1.77 -9.48
CA THR A 57 -4.51 -0.93 -10.69
C THR A 57 -5.73 -1.12 -11.60
N ALA A 58 -6.55 -2.15 -11.38
CA ALA A 58 -7.73 -2.43 -12.19
C ALA A 58 -8.76 -1.30 -12.17
N GLU A 59 -8.96 -0.62 -11.03
CA GLU A 59 -9.94 0.47 -10.87
C GLU A 59 -9.35 1.77 -10.31
N THR A 60 -8.04 1.82 -10.04
CA THR A 60 -7.45 2.96 -9.33
C THR A 60 -6.17 3.47 -9.96
N LYS A 61 -5.88 4.76 -9.75
CA LYS A 61 -4.51 5.31 -9.79
C LYS A 61 -3.87 5.01 -8.44
N VAL A 62 -2.76 4.29 -8.47
CA VAL A 62 -2.08 3.83 -7.26
C VAL A 62 -0.89 4.73 -6.99
N ALA A 63 -0.78 5.28 -5.77
CA ALA A 63 0.36 6.09 -5.36
C ALA A 63 1.17 5.40 -4.23
N PHE A 64 2.48 5.29 -4.44
CA PHE A 64 3.43 4.73 -3.48
C PHE A 64 4.50 5.75 -3.13
N PRO A 65 4.86 5.92 -1.84
CA PRO A 65 6.07 6.60 -1.48
C PRO A 65 7.27 5.77 -1.93
N SER A 66 8.26 6.44 -2.52
CA SER A 66 9.47 5.83 -3.07
C SER A 66 10.64 6.81 -2.94
N VAL A 67 11.85 6.26 -2.94
CA VAL A 67 13.08 7.05 -2.96
C VAL A 67 13.63 7.08 -4.38
N VAL A 68 13.69 8.29 -4.93
CA VAL A 68 14.13 8.52 -6.29
C VAL A 68 15.58 8.99 -6.28
N ASN A 69 16.46 8.20 -6.89
CA ASN A 69 17.88 8.55 -7.05
C ASN A 69 18.08 9.39 -8.31
N ASP A 70 18.87 10.46 -8.22
CA ASP A 70 19.36 11.27 -9.34
C ASP A 70 18.35 12.21 -10.03
N VAL A 71 17.85 13.18 -9.25
CA VAL A 71 16.94 14.24 -9.73
C VAL A 71 17.58 15.19 -10.76
N ARG A 72 18.93 15.28 -10.82
CA ARG A 72 19.63 16.22 -11.72
C ARG A 72 19.72 15.74 -13.16
N ASN A 73 19.68 14.44 -13.41
CA ASN A 73 19.89 13.88 -14.75
C ASN A 73 18.65 13.83 -15.63
N ASN A 74 17.51 14.42 -15.22
CA ASN A 74 16.29 14.46 -16.03
C ASN A 74 15.82 13.06 -16.52
N GLN A 75 16.29 11.97 -15.89
CA GLN A 75 15.99 10.59 -16.29
C GLN A 75 14.67 10.09 -15.71
N LEU A 76 14.13 10.77 -14.69
CA LEU A 76 12.75 10.60 -14.27
C LEU A 76 11.87 11.56 -15.04
N LYS A 77 11.86 11.42 -16.37
CA LYS A 77 10.71 11.91 -17.12
C LYS A 77 9.51 11.06 -16.68
N PRO A 78 8.32 11.67 -16.54
CA PRO A 78 7.08 10.91 -16.62
C PRO A 78 7.18 10.00 -17.84
N CYS A 79 7.42 8.70 -17.62
CA CYS A 79 7.27 7.73 -18.68
C CYS A 79 5.77 7.62 -18.95
N GLU A 80 5.36 7.45 -20.20
CA GLU A 80 3.93 7.33 -20.54
C GLU A 80 3.19 6.40 -19.57
N GLY A 81 2.19 6.96 -18.88
CA GLY A 81 1.36 6.27 -17.89
C GLY A 81 1.83 6.32 -16.42
N ASN A 82 2.87 7.09 -16.10
CA ASN A 82 3.30 7.33 -14.71
C ASN A 82 3.39 8.83 -14.41
N ASP A 83 2.81 9.24 -13.29
CA ASP A 83 3.00 10.57 -12.74
C ASP A 83 3.97 10.49 -11.56
N LEU A 84 4.82 11.51 -11.43
CA LEU A 84 5.77 11.64 -10.34
C LEU A 84 5.46 12.92 -9.56
N GLN A 85 5.22 12.79 -8.26
CA GLN A 85 5.06 13.93 -7.36
C GLN A 85 6.15 13.91 -6.30
N PHE A 86 7.04 14.90 -6.30
CA PHE A 86 8.06 15.01 -5.26
C PHE A 86 7.42 15.38 -3.91
N LEU A 87 7.80 14.64 -2.86
CA LEU A 87 7.32 14.89 -1.51
C LEU A 87 8.03 16.13 -0.96
N ARG A 88 7.27 17.22 -0.82
CA ARG A 88 7.81 18.48 -0.29
C ARG A 88 8.03 18.35 1.22
N HIS A 89 9.27 18.54 1.65
CA HIS A 89 9.61 18.75 3.05
C HIS A 89 9.36 20.21 3.43
N LYS A 90 8.46 20.47 4.39
CA LYS A 90 8.16 21.84 4.85
C LYS A 90 9.27 22.46 5.72
N THR A 91 10.20 21.65 6.22
CA THR A 91 11.27 22.11 7.12
C THR A 91 12.58 22.38 6.40
N ILE A 92 13.04 23.63 6.47
CA ILE A 92 14.33 24.14 5.97
C ILE A 92 15.53 23.27 6.40
N TRP A 93 15.46 22.65 7.58
CA TRP A 93 16.49 21.75 8.09
C TRP A 93 16.74 20.50 7.24
N TYR A 94 15.72 19.98 6.54
CA TYR A 94 15.88 18.82 5.67
C TYR A 94 16.67 19.18 4.42
N SER A 95 16.41 20.36 3.84
CA SER A 95 17.16 20.90 2.71
C SER A 95 18.63 21.15 3.06
N ILE A 96 18.90 21.62 4.28
CA ILE A 96 20.28 21.83 4.79
C ILE A 96 21.00 20.49 5.00
N LYS A 97 20.35 19.49 5.60
CA LYS A 97 20.93 18.15 5.76
C LYS A 97 21.18 17.47 4.41
N ALA A 98 20.22 17.53 3.48
CA ALA A 98 20.39 16.97 2.15
C ALA A 98 21.59 17.58 1.41
N ALA A 99 21.77 18.91 1.52
CA ALA A 99 22.91 19.62 0.96
C ALA A 99 24.25 19.24 1.63
N LEU A 100 24.28 19.07 2.96
CA LEU A 100 25.49 18.71 3.71
C LEU A 100 25.92 17.26 3.51
N PHE A 101 24.98 16.32 3.40
CA PHE A 101 25.27 14.89 3.26
C PHE A 101 25.40 14.42 1.81
N ASN A 102 25.40 15.34 0.83
CA ASN A 102 25.43 15.02 -0.60
C ASN A 102 24.41 13.92 -0.99
N ARG A 103 23.26 13.91 -0.32
CA ARG A 103 22.21 12.92 -0.56
C ARG A 103 21.58 13.22 -1.91
N ARG A 104 21.85 12.35 -2.89
CA ARG A 104 21.34 12.43 -4.27
C ARG A 104 19.93 11.85 -4.44
N SER A 105 19.29 11.49 -3.33
CA SER A 105 17.98 10.87 -3.30
C SER A 105 16.92 11.85 -2.81
N CYS A 106 15.74 11.81 -3.42
CA CYS A 106 14.58 12.58 -3.00
C CYS A 106 13.38 11.66 -2.77
N ASP A 107 12.63 11.95 -1.71
CA ASP A 107 11.36 11.30 -1.45
C ASP A 107 10.34 11.75 -2.50
N ALA A 108 9.65 10.80 -3.11
CA ALA A 108 8.62 11.06 -4.10
C ALA A 108 7.45 10.10 -3.91
N LEU A 109 6.32 10.47 -4.50
CA LEU A 109 5.20 9.61 -4.77
C LEU A 109 5.24 9.21 -6.23
N ILE A 110 5.34 7.91 -6.46
CA ILE A 110 5.16 7.31 -7.77
C ILE A 110 3.69 6.99 -7.91
N ILE A 111 3.04 7.63 -8.87
CA ILE A 111 1.64 7.42 -9.20
C ILE A 111 1.59 6.64 -10.52
N THR A 112 0.85 5.54 -10.54
CA THR A 112 0.79 4.68 -11.72
C THR A 112 -0.49 3.88 -11.78
N GLN A 113 -0.84 3.45 -12.99
CA GLN A 113 -1.86 2.43 -13.25
C GLN A 113 -1.25 1.16 -13.82
N ARG A 114 0.08 1.02 -13.79
CA ARG A 114 0.81 -0.11 -14.39
C ARG A 114 1.05 -1.19 -13.34
N PRO A 115 0.40 -2.38 -13.43
CA PRO A 115 0.57 -3.45 -12.46
C PRO A 115 2.04 -3.83 -12.26
N ALA A 116 2.80 -3.96 -13.34
CA ALA A 116 4.22 -4.32 -13.28
C ALA A 116 5.09 -3.30 -12.51
N LEU A 117 4.70 -2.02 -12.45
CA LEU A 117 5.40 -1.04 -11.62
C LEU A 117 4.97 -1.15 -10.16
N VAL A 118 3.67 -1.27 -9.89
CA VAL A 118 3.14 -1.51 -8.53
C VAL A 118 3.75 -2.76 -7.90
N CYS A 119 3.84 -3.86 -8.64
CA CYS A 119 4.46 -5.10 -8.18
C CYS A 119 5.90 -4.87 -7.69
N ARG A 120 6.70 -4.07 -8.41
CA ARG A 120 8.07 -3.76 -8.00
C ARG A 120 8.14 -2.85 -6.77
N LEU A 121 7.18 -1.95 -6.59
CA LEU A 121 7.16 -0.95 -5.53
C LEU A 121 6.96 -1.55 -4.13
N PHE A 122 6.36 -2.75 -4.01
CA PHE A 122 6.32 -3.49 -2.75
C PHE A 122 7.72 -3.81 -2.18
N ASN A 123 8.75 -3.85 -3.03
CA ASN A 123 10.14 -4.11 -2.65
C ASN A 123 11.00 -2.84 -2.66
N ASP A 124 10.41 -1.64 -2.61
CA ASP A 124 11.17 -0.40 -2.57
C ASP A 124 11.98 -0.30 -1.27
N ALA A 125 13.31 -0.29 -1.39
CA ALA A 125 14.20 -0.28 -0.24
C ALA A 125 14.13 1.01 0.60
N GLY A 126 13.63 2.11 0.03
CA GLY A 126 13.43 3.37 0.74
C GLY A 126 12.20 3.36 1.65
N TYR A 127 11.18 2.57 1.30
CA TYR A 127 9.95 2.41 2.05
C TYR A 127 9.64 0.92 2.23
N PRO A 128 10.44 0.20 3.03
CA PRO A 128 10.31 -1.25 3.17
C PRO A 128 8.96 -1.63 3.78
N TRP A 129 8.22 -2.48 3.07
CA TRP A 129 6.89 -2.98 3.47
C TRP A 129 6.89 -3.63 4.85
N HIS A 130 7.84 -4.55 5.10
CA HIS A 130 7.96 -5.32 6.34
C HIS A 130 8.29 -4.49 7.59
N LEU A 131 8.86 -3.29 7.44
CA LEU A 131 9.09 -2.36 8.56
C LEU A 131 7.92 -1.39 8.78
N GLN A 132 6.79 -1.63 8.13
CA GLN A 132 5.61 -0.77 8.17
C GLN A 132 5.90 0.68 7.71
N GLY A 133 6.94 0.87 6.90
CA GLY A 133 7.34 2.18 6.39
C GLY A 133 6.53 2.65 5.19
N GLN A 134 5.78 1.75 4.54
CA GLN A 134 5.06 2.01 3.31
C GLN A 134 3.56 2.22 3.54
N VAL A 135 2.93 3.00 2.65
CA VAL A 135 1.47 3.13 2.53
C VAL A 135 1.13 3.23 1.06
N VAL A 136 0.01 2.64 0.66
CA VAL A 136 -0.49 2.72 -0.72
C VAL A 136 -1.77 3.52 -0.74
N LEU A 137 -1.85 4.51 -1.61
CA LEU A 137 -3.05 5.33 -1.80
C LEU A 137 -3.74 4.93 -3.10
N LEU A 138 -5.07 4.78 -3.03
CA LEU A 138 -5.89 4.29 -4.11
C LEU A 138 -6.86 5.40 -4.52
N PHE A 139 -6.53 6.14 -5.57
CA PHE A 139 -7.36 7.22 -6.11
C PHE A 139 -8.23 6.71 -7.26
N ALA A 140 -9.40 7.29 -7.47
CA ALA A 140 -10.18 7.02 -8.68
C ALA A 140 -9.36 7.31 -9.95
N LYS A 141 -9.60 6.56 -11.03
CA LYS A 141 -8.77 6.65 -12.26
C LYS A 141 -8.76 8.04 -12.89
N ASP A 142 -9.86 8.75 -12.78
CA ASP A 142 -10.09 10.08 -13.32
C ASP A 142 -9.88 11.19 -12.28
N ALA A 143 -9.52 10.86 -11.05
CA ALA A 143 -9.29 11.86 -10.01
C ALA A 143 -8.12 12.79 -10.35
N ASP A 144 -8.34 14.07 -10.03
CA ASP A 144 -7.31 15.10 -9.95
C ASP A 144 -6.53 14.93 -8.65
N LEU A 145 -5.26 14.56 -8.76
CA LEU A 145 -4.47 14.15 -7.61
C LEU A 145 -4.11 15.37 -6.74
N PRO A 146 -4.37 15.31 -5.42
CA PRO A 146 -4.04 16.41 -4.54
C PRO A 146 -2.52 16.55 -4.39
N LEU A 147 -2.07 17.70 -3.90
CA LEU A 147 -0.68 17.84 -3.46
C LEU A 147 -0.49 17.07 -2.16
N ILE A 148 0.23 15.94 -2.22
CA ILE A 148 0.53 15.13 -1.05
C ILE A 148 1.93 15.50 -0.55
N ASP A 149 2.00 15.92 0.71
CA ASP A 149 3.26 16.26 1.37
C ASP A 149 3.68 15.19 2.39
N HIS A 150 4.91 15.31 2.90
CA HIS A 150 5.46 14.34 3.86
C HIS A 150 4.63 14.25 5.16
N ARG A 151 3.93 15.32 5.56
CA ARG A 151 3.09 15.30 6.77
C ARG A 151 1.88 14.41 6.56
N ILE A 152 1.27 14.46 5.38
CA ILE A 152 0.15 13.58 5.02
C ILE A 152 0.62 12.11 5.06
N ILE A 153 1.76 11.79 4.45
CA ILE A 153 2.33 10.43 4.47
C ILE A 153 2.62 9.97 5.91
N CYS A 154 3.25 10.79 6.74
CA CYS A 154 3.49 10.45 8.15
C CYS A 154 2.19 10.16 8.92
N ASN A 155 1.14 10.96 8.71
CA ASN A 155 -0.14 10.74 9.36
C ASN A 155 -0.80 9.43 8.89
N LEU A 156 -0.65 9.09 7.62
CA LEU A 156 -1.12 7.84 7.04
C LEU A 156 -0.33 6.63 7.54
N CYS A 157 0.95 6.81 7.90
CA CYS A 157 1.75 5.77 8.55
C CYS A 157 1.56 5.71 10.09
N GLY A 158 0.80 6.64 10.67
CA GLY A 158 0.56 6.69 12.12
C GLY A 158 -0.76 6.06 12.56
N ASP A 159 -1.11 6.23 13.84
CA ASP A 159 -2.36 5.71 14.42
C ASP A 159 -3.62 6.44 13.91
N ASN A 160 -3.47 7.69 13.46
CA ASN A 160 -4.58 8.52 12.98
C ASN A 160 -4.86 8.37 11.47
N TRP A 161 -4.35 7.31 10.85
CA TRP A 161 -4.34 7.16 9.40
C TRP A 161 -5.74 7.12 8.78
N SER A 162 -6.74 6.51 9.43
CA SER A 162 -8.12 6.48 8.91
C SER A 162 -8.73 7.88 8.83
N ARG A 163 -8.47 8.73 9.82
CA ARG A 163 -8.86 10.15 9.79
C ARG A 163 -8.12 10.91 8.69
N ALA A 164 -6.80 10.70 8.56
CA ALA A 164 -6.01 11.34 7.51
C ALA A 164 -6.51 10.94 6.11
N ALA A 165 -6.81 9.67 5.89
CA ALA A 165 -7.39 9.15 4.66
C ALA A 165 -8.74 9.84 4.34
N TYR A 166 -9.63 9.93 5.33
CA TYR A 166 -10.94 10.54 5.16
C TYR A 166 -10.88 12.00 4.67
N THR A 167 -9.86 12.78 5.07
CA THR A 167 -9.69 14.16 4.60
C THR A 167 -9.39 14.29 3.10
N MET A 168 -9.09 13.19 2.41
CA MET A 168 -8.76 13.17 0.98
C MET A 168 -9.86 12.55 0.10
N VAL A 169 -11.03 12.24 0.67
CA VAL A 169 -12.17 11.67 -0.09
C VAL A 169 -12.61 12.61 -1.21
N ASP A 170 -12.72 13.91 -0.92
CA ASP A 170 -13.12 14.93 -1.92
C ASP A 170 -12.10 15.06 -3.07
N ALA A 171 -10.86 14.62 -2.85
CA ALA A 171 -9.82 14.54 -3.87
C ALA A 171 -9.79 13.18 -4.61
N GLY A 172 -10.85 12.37 -4.45
CA GLY A 172 -11.03 11.10 -5.13
C GLY A 172 -10.28 9.92 -4.51
N LEU A 173 -9.84 10.01 -3.24
CA LEU A 173 -9.26 8.86 -2.54
C LEU A 173 -10.35 7.83 -2.22
N LEU A 174 -10.20 6.62 -2.74
CA LEU A 174 -11.13 5.49 -2.55
C LEU A 174 -10.68 4.57 -1.40
N GLY A 175 -9.37 4.47 -1.16
CA GLY A 175 -8.86 3.64 -0.09
C GLY A 175 -7.36 3.79 0.16
N VAL A 176 -6.93 3.12 1.24
CA VAL A 176 -5.54 3.09 1.69
C VAL A 176 -5.16 1.66 2.07
N LEU A 177 -4.06 1.16 1.52
CA LEU A 177 -3.48 -0.12 1.92
C LEU A 177 -2.26 0.12 2.81
N ARG A 178 -2.17 -0.58 3.94
CA ARG A 178 -1.04 -0.49 4.86
C ARG A 178 -0.52 -1.86 5.27
N PRO A 179 0.80 -2.05 5.40
CA PRO A 179 1.37 -3.24 6.02
C PRO A 179 0.96 -3.35 7.50
N GLY A 180 0.55 -4.56 7.92
CA GLY A 180 0.42 -4.91 9.33
C GLY A 180 1.70 -5.57 9.88
N VAL A 181 1.54 -6.49 10.82
CA VAL A 181 2.66 -7.20 11.47
C VAL A 181 3.54 -7.91 10.45
N ASP A 182 4.85 -7.69 10.60
CA ASP A 182 5.94 -8.30 9.83
C ASP A 182 5.80 -8.18 8.30
N GLY A 183 4.85 -7.36 7.84
CA GLY A 183 4.52 -7.25 6.44
C GLY A 183 3.90 -8.50 5.84
N ASP A 184 3.42 -9.49 6.62
CA ASP A 184 2.74 -10.69 6.12
C ASP A 184 1.22 -10.50 5.97
N VAL A 185 0.75 -9.33 6.40
CA VAL A 185 -0.62 -8.87 6.25
C VAL A 185 -0.67 -7.42 5.77
N ALA A 186 -1.79 -7.05 5.18
CA ALA A 186 -2.12 -5.70 4.76
C ALA A 186 -3.53 -5.30 5.21
N GLY A 187 -3.67 -4.18 5.90
CA GLY A 187 -4.97 -3.55 6.14
C GLY A 187 -5.40 -2.74 4.92
N LEU A 188 -6.56 -3.06 4.34
CA LEU A 188 -7.22 -2.26 3.32
C LEU A 188 -8.35 -1.45 3.95
N LEU A 189 -8.14 -0.14 4.07
CA LEU A 189 -9.21 0.80 4.38
C LEU A 189 -9.89 1.25 3.09
N ALA A 190 -11.14 0.85 2.90
CA ALA A 190 -11.99 1.37 1.84
C ALA A 190 -12.88 2.50 2.40
N LEU A 191 -12.83 3.67 1.77
CA LEU A 191 -13.63 4.84 2.16
C LEU A 191 -15.04 4.80 1.54
N ASP A 192 -15.25 3.90 0.58
CA ASP A 192 -16.51 3.58 -0.05
C ASP A 192 -16.76 2.06 -0.02
N LYS A 193 -17.99 1.65 0.31
CA LYS A 193 -18.35 0.23 0.44
C LYS A 193 -18.43 -0.45 -0.93
N ASP A 194 -18.91 0.26 -1.95
CA ASP A 194 -19.02 -0.29 -3.28
C ASP A 194 -17.65 -0.53 -3.89
N PHE A 195 -16.70 0.39 -3.67
CA PHE A 195 -15.28 0.19 -3.98
C PHE A 195 -14.71 -1.04 -3.29
N GLN A 196 -14.96 -1.22 -1.98
CA GLN A 196 -14.50 -2.41 -1.25
C GLN A 196 -14.97 -3.70 -1.93
N ASN A 197 -16.27 -3.79 -2.24
CA ASN A 197 -16.86 -4.96 -2.86
C ASN A 197 -16.25 -5.25 -4.24
N ARG A 198 -16.12 -4.22 -5.09
CA ARG A 198 -15.50 -4.36 -6.42
C ARG A 198 -14.03 -4.77 -6.30
N PHE A 199 -13.28 -4.17 -5.39
CA PHE A 199 -11.88 -4.54 -5.16
C PHE A 199 -11.75 -6.02 -4.80
N PHE A 200 -12.56 -6.54 -3.87
CA PHE A 200 -12.50 -7.95 -3.48
C PHE A 200 -12.96 -8.91 -4.58
N GLN A 201 -13.93 -8.51 -5.39
CA GLN A 201 -14.33 -9.27 -6.57
C GLN A 201 -13.16 -9.40 -7.56
N ILE A 202 -12.49 -8.28 -7.88
CA ILE A 202 -11.34 -8.25 -8.78
C ILE A 202 -10.19 -9.05 -8.18
N LEU A 203 -9.89 -8.87 -6.89
CA LEU A 203 -8.82 -9.58 -6.20
C LEU A 203 -8.99 -11.10 -6.30
N ARG A 204 -10.22 -11.59 -6.07
CA ARG A 204 -10.54 -13.01 -6.21
C ARG A 204 -10.34 -13.49 -7.65
N GLN A 205 -10.80 -12.73 -8.64
CA GLN A 205 -10.60 -13.07 -10.06
C GLN A 205 -9.10 -13.16 -10.40
N GLN A 206 -8.30 -12.17 -9.98
CA GLN A 206 -6.85 -12.16 -10.24
C GLN A 206 -6.12 -13.32 -9.53
N ALA A 207 -6.53 -13.67 -8.32
CA ALA A 207 -6.01 -14.83 -7.60
C ALA A 207 -6.35 -16.14 -8.33
N GLU A 208 -7.59 -16.31 -8.79
CA GLU A 208 -8.04 -17.46 -9.57
C GLU A 208 -7.25 -17.60 -10.89
N TYR A 209 -7.08 -16.52 -11.65
CA TYR A 209 -6.26 -16.50 -12.86
C TYR A 209 -4.80 -16.91 -12.59
N SER A 210 -4.29 -16.65 -11.40
CA SER A 210 -2.93 -16.98 -10.97
C SER A 210 -2.83 -18.33 -10.27
N SER A 211 -3.92 -19.11 -10.19
CA SER A 211 -4.00 -20.37 -9.44
C SER A 211 -3.62 -20.23 -7.95
N ILE A 212 -3.87 -19.05 -7.35
CA ILE A 212 -3.66 -18.79 -5.93
C ILE A 212 -5.00 -18.92 -5.21
N PRO A 213 -5.14 -19.82 -4.22
CA PRO A 213 -6.33 -19.88 -3.38
C PRO A 213 -6.58 -18.52 -2.71
N CYS A 214 -7.82 -18.04 -2.77
CA CYS A 214 -8.24 -16.78 -2.16
C CYS A 214 -9.46 -17.04 -1.28
N THR A 215 -9.24 -17.17 0.03
CA THR A 215 -10.24 -17.64 0.98
C THR A 215 -10.70 -16.52 1.90
N ILE A 216 -12.02 -16.38 2.09
CA ILE A 216 -12.55 -15.51 3.16
C ILE A 216 -12.56 -16.31 4.46
N VAL A 217 -11.94 -15.77 5.50
CA VAL A 217 -11.80 -16.39 6.81
C VAL A 217 -12.14 -15.39 7.91
N ASP A 218 -12.45 -15.89 9.10
CA ASP A 218 -12.50 -15.04 10.30
C ASP A 218 -11.08 -14.71 10.81
N GLU A 219 -11.02 -13.79 11.77
CA GLU A 219 -9.76 -13.29 12.33
C GLU A 219 -8.96 -14.38 13.04
N THR A 220 -9.62 -15.37 13.66
CA THR A 220 -8.96 -16.46 14.38
C THR A 220 -8.30 -17.43 13.40
N ILE A 221 -9.03 -17.84 12.36
CA ILE A 221 -8.50 -18.73 11.31
C ILE A 221 -7.34 -18.03 10.59
N LEU A 222 -7.47 -16.73 10.28
CA LEU A 222 -6.37 -15.97 9.68
C LEU A 222 -5.10 -16.04 10.56
N GLN A 223 -5.25 -15.81 11.86
CA GLN A 223 -4.13 -15.83 12.79
C GLN A 223 -3.46 -17.21 12.87
N ASP A 224 -4.25 -18.29 12.88
CA ASP A 224 -3.72 -19.65 12.93
C ASP A 224 -2.98 -20.00 11.64
N ARG A 225 -3.53 -19.64 10.48
CA ARG A 225 -2.91 -19.89 9.16
C ARG A 225 -1.61 -19.14 8.92
N LEU A 226 -1.41 -17.99 9.56
CA LEU A 226 -0.17 -17.22 9.47
C LEU A 226 0.94 -17.74 10.40
N ARG A 227 0.61 -18.65 11.33
CA ARG A 227 1.58 -19.25 12.27
C ARG A 227 2.14 -20.59 11.79
N GLU A 228 1.46 -21.24 10.85
CA GLU A 228 1.85 -22.51 10.22
C GLU A 228 3.01 -22.34 9.24
#